data_AF-A0A352CA75-F1
#
_entry.id   AF-A0A352CA75-F1
#
_cell.length_a   1.000
_cell.length_b   1.000
_cell.length_c   1.000
_cell.angle_alpha   90.00
_cell.angle_beta   90.00
_cell.angle_gamma   90.00
#
_symmetry.space_group_name_H-M   'P 1'
#
loop_
_entity.id
_entity.type
_entity.pdbx_description
1 polymer ?
#
loop_
_entity_poly.entity_id
_entity_poly.type
_entity_poly.pdbx_seq_one_letter_code
_entity_poly.pdbx_strand_id
1 'polypeptide(L)'
;MFRIPFELLRVESPSAEVQGHSPEQKRLVRDKADIDVIGAEPEGRYAIRILFSDGHDSGIFTWDYLRRLGADAPALLAAYRAKVDA
;
A
#
# COMPACT_ATOMS: atom_id res chain seq x y z
N MET A 1 9.72 0.90 -16.64
CA MET A 1 8.96 1.86 -15.81
C MET A 1 7.81 1.10 -15.17
N PHE A 2 7.68 1.12 -13.85
CA PHE A 2 6.56 0.49 -13.14
C PHE A 2 5.48 1.53 -12.84
N ARG A 3 4.21 1.09 -12.78
CA ARG A 3 3.08 1.92 -12.33
C ARG A 3 2.40 1.20 -11.19
N ILE A 4 2.23 1.88 -10.07
CA ILE A 4 1.58 1.34 -8.88
C ILE A 4 0.31 2.17 -8.64
N PRO A 5 -0.89 1.56 -8.70
CA PRO A 5 -2.12 2.25 -8.34
C PRO A 5 -2.07 2.73 -6.88
N PHE A 6 -2.61 3.92 -6.59
CA PHE A 6 -2.66 4.45 -5.23
C PHE A 6 -3.50 3.59 -4.30
N GLU A 7 -4.61 3.04 -4.82
CA GLU A 7 -5.40 2.00 -4.16
C GLU A 7 -4.51 0.86 -3.67
N LEU A 8 -3.65 0.32 -4.56
CA LEU A 8 -2.76 -0.77 -4.22
C LEU A 8 -1.72 -0.37 -3.15
N LEU A 9 -1.11 0.81 -3.27
CA LEU A 9 -0.17 1.32 -2.27
C LEU A 9 -0.85 1.43 -0.89
N ARG A 10 -2.09 1.89 -0.83
CA ARG A 10 -2.82 2.09 0.42
C ARG A 10 -3.20 0.78 1.10
N VAL A 11 -3.67 -0.20 0.33
CA VAL A 11 -4.15 -1.50 0.85
C VAL A 11 -3.00 -2.45 1.17
N GLU A 12 -1.86 -2.30 0.49
CA GLU A 12 -0.61 -3.01 0.78
C GLU A 12 0.35 -2.18 1.64
N SER A 13 -0.16 -1.17 2.36
CA SER A 13 0.68 -0.38 3.26
C SER A 13 1.37 -1.27 4.31
N PRO A 14 2.69 -1.15 4.53
CA PRO A 14 3.45 -1.98 5.47
C PRO A 14 3.30 -1.53 6.93
N SER A 15 2.36 -0.63 7.22
CA SER A 15 2.07 -0.17 8.59
C SER A 15 1.52 -1.30 9.46
N ALA A 16 1.81 -1.26 10.77
CA ALA A 16 1.31 -2.21 11.75
C ALA A 16 -0.23 -2.29 11.77
N GLU A 17 -0.89 -1.20 11.40
CA GLU A 17 -2.35 -1.13 11.31
C GLU A 17 -2.94 -1.98 10.17
N VAL A 18 -2.15 -2.19 9.10
CA VAL A 18 -2.56 -2.94 7.91
C VAL A 18 -2.01 -4.36 7.92
N GLN A 19 -0.74 -4.55 8.32
CA GLN A 19 -0.09 -5.86 8.40
C GLN A 19 -0.51 -6.67 9.64
N GLY A 20 -0.88 -6.00 10.73
CA GLY A 20 -0.97 -6.63 12.04
C GLY A 20 0.38 -7.13 12.55
N HIS A 21 0.40 -7.79 13.71
CA HIS A 21 1.62 -8.39 14.28
C HIS A 21 1.86 -9.82 13.76
N SER A 22 0.93 -10.37 12.97
CA SER A 22 1.01 -11.69 12.35
C SER A 22 0.24 -11.68 11.02
N PRO A 23 0.62 -12.49 10.01
CA PRO A 23 0.00 -12.48 8.68
C PRO A 23 -1.51 -12.75 8.69
N GLU A 24 -2.01 -13.41 9.75
CA GLU A 24 -3.42 -13.70 10.01
C GLU A 24 -4.21 -12.47 10.47
N GLN A 25 -3.51 -11.44 10.95
CA GLN A 25 -4.08 -10.17 11.41
C GLN A 25 -4.07 -9.10 10.33
N LYS A 26 -3.66 -9.44 9.09
CA LYS A 26 -3.69 -8.51 7.97
C LYS A 26 -5.14 -8.08 7.75
N ARG A 27 -5.44 -6.81 8.03
CA ARG A 27 -6.80 -6.29 7.94
C ARG A 27 -7.08 -5.93 6.48
N LEU A 28 -8.18 -6.45 5.94
CA LEU A 28 -8.65 -6.04 4.62
C LEU A 28 -9.13 -4.58 4.71
N VAL A 29 -8.37 -3.67 4.10
CA VAL A 29 -8.75 -2.27 3.96
C VAL A 29 -9.71 -2.16 2.77
N ARG A 30 -10.94 -1.68 2.99
CA ARG A 30 -11.97 -1.53 1.96
C ARG A 30 -12.19 -0.05 1.61
N ASP A 31 -12.91 0.22 0.52
CA ASP A 31 -13.38 1.56 0.13
C ASP A 31 -12.23 2.56 -0.14
N LYS A 32 -11.15 2.10 -0.78
CA LYS A 32 -9.98 2.92 -1.13
C LYS A 32 -9.81 3.10 -2.65
N ALA A 33 -10.88 2.94 -3.41
CA ALA A 33 -10.85 3.14 -4.87
C ALA A 33 -10.53 4.59 -5.27
N ASP A 34 -10.96 5.56 -4.44
CA ASP A 34 -10.76 7.00 -4.65
C ASP A 34 -9.59 7.56 -3.81
N ILE A 35 -8.69 6.68 -3.32
CA ILE A 35 -7.57 7.14 -2.50
C ILE A 35 -6.53 7.85 -3.35
N ASP A 36 -5.99 8.94 -2.80
CA ASP A 36 -4.90 9.71 -3.40
C ASP A 36 -3.67 9.72 -2.52
N VAL A 37 -2.51 9.89 -3.17
CA VAL A 37 -1.25 10.22 -2.51
C VAL A 37 -1.13 11.74 -2.46
N ILE A 38 -1.18 12.30 -1.26
CA ILE A 38 -1.09 13.76 -1.04
C ILE A 38 0.35 14.23 -0.78
N GLY A 39 1.27 13.30 -0.52
CA GLY A 39 2.67 13.60 -0.34
C GLY A 39 3.54 12.35 -0.12
N ALA A 40 4.85 12.54 -0.23
CA ALA A 40 5.84 11.52 0.08
C ALA A 40 7.06 12.17 0.72
N GLU A 41 7.53 11.59 1.81
CA GLU A 41 8.67 12.09 2.57
C GLU A 41 9.79 11.03 2.59
N PRO A 42 11.06 11.43 2.40
CA PRO A 42 12.17 10.49 2.43
C PRO A 42 12.44 9.99 3.84
N GLU A 43 12.53 8.67 4.00
CA GLU A 43 12.96 8.01 5.24
C GLU A 43 14.40 7.49 5.04
N GLY A 44 15.36 8.34 5.41
CA GLY A 44 16.77 8.09 5.17
C GLY A 44 17.09 7.93 3.68
N ARG A 45 17.80 6.85 3.33
CA ARG A 45 18.22 6.56 1.93
C ARG A 45 17.54 5.33 1.32
N TYR A 46 16.67 4.66 2.06
CA TYR A 46 16.19 3.31 1.69
C TYR A 46 14.67 3.19 1.54
N ALA A 47 13.92 4.23 1.94
CA ALA A 47 12.46 4.22 1.93
C ALA A 47 11.86 5.61 1.78
N ILE A 48 10.54 5.63 1.52
CA ILE A 48 9.69 6.81 1.64
C ILE A 48 8.50 6.52 2.53
N ARG A 49 8.11 7.52 3.31
CA ARG A 49 6.81 7.57 3.96
C ARG A 49 5.80 8.17 2.99
N ILE A 50 4.66 7.51 2.79
CA ILE A 50 3.61 7.99 1.89
C ILE A 50 2.44 8.54 2.72
N LEU A 51 2.01 9.75 2.38
CA LEU A 51 0.87 10.44 2.96
C LEU A 51 -0.35 10.23 2.04
N PHE A 52 -1.44 9.70 2.58
CA PHE A 52 -2.66 9.42 1.83
C PHE A 52 -3.80 10.39 2.18
N SER A 53 -4.72 10.60 1.24
CA SER A 53 -5.86 11.52 1.41
C SER A 53 -6.84 11.10 2.51
N ASP A 54 -6.83 9.84 2.97
CA ASP A 54 -7.66 9.36 4.09
C ASP A 54 -7.04 9.62 5.47
N GLY A 55 -5.94 10.37 5.53
CA GLY A 55 -5.21 10.68 6.77
C GLY A 55 -4.19 9.62 7.18
N HIS A 56 -3.99 8.55 6.38
CA HIS A 56 -2.95 7.56 6.64
C HIS A 56 -1.57 8.12 6.30
N ASP A 57 -0.68 8.18 7.27
CA ASP A 57 0.69 8.71 7.12
C ASP A 57 1.79 7.79 7.65
N SER A 58 1.43 6.61 8.19
CA SER A 58 2.38 5.73 8.89
C SER A 58 3.09 4.69 7.99
N GLY A 59 2.75 4.63 6.70
CA GLY A 59 3.29 3.62 5.78
C GLY A 59 4.69 3.96 5.28
N ILE A 60 5.72 3.19 5.69
CA ILE A 60 7.10 3.33 5.22
C ILE A 60 7.39 2.29 4.13
N PHE A 61 7.52 2.76 2.89
CA PHE A 61 7.73 1.93 1.71
C PHE A 61 9.21 1.92 1.32
N THR A 62 9.87 0.78 1.50
CA THR A 62 11.25 0.62 1.02
C THR A 62 11.30 0.57 -0.50
N TRP A 63 12.46 0.92 -1.09
CA TRP A 63 12.63 0.87 -2.55
C TRP A 63 12.43 -0.53 -3.12
N ASP A 64 12.88 -1.57 -2.41
CA ASP A 64 12.67 -2.95 -2.83
C ASP A 64 11.19 -3.35 -2.76
N TYR A 65 10.47 -2.89 -1.72
CA TYR A 65 9.05 -3.15 -1.60
C TYR A 65 8.23 -2.47 -2.70
N LEU A 66 8.53 -1.19 -3.00
CA LEU A 66 7.90 -0.48 -4.12
C LEU A 66 8.17 -1.17 -5.46
N ARG A 67 9.40 -1.66 -5.66
CA ARG A 67 9.77 -2.41 -6.85
C ARG A 67 8.95 -3.70 -6.98
N ARG A 68 8.79 -4.45 -5.89
CA ARG A 68 7.95 -5.66 -5.85
C ARG A 68 6.49 -5.33 -6.14
N LEU A 69 5.93 -4.33 -5.43
CA LEU A 69 4.56 -3.87 -5.66
C LEU A 69 4.33 -3.48 -7.11
N GLY A 70 5.28 -2.79 -7.74
CA GLY A 70 5.19 -2.40 -9.14
C GLY A 70 5.33 -3.56 -10.13
N ALA A 71 6.13 -4.58 -9.81
CA ALA A 71 6.27 -5.78 -10.64
C ALA A 71 5.00 -6.64 -10.61
N ASP A 72 4.39 -6.78 -9.43
CA ASP A 72 3.23 -7.65 -9.20
C ASP A 72 1.88 -6.90 -9.18
N ALA A 73 1.88 -5.59 -9.49
CA ALA A 73 0.71 -4.71 -9.32
C ALA A 73 -0.59 -5.26 -9.93
N PRO A 74 -0.62 -5.78 -11.17
CA PRO A 74 -1.86 -6.30 -11.77
C PRO A 74 -2.42 -7.49 -10.99
N ALA A 75 -1.56 -8.41 -10.57
CA ALA A 75 -1.95 -9.62 -9.87
C ALA A 75 -2.41 -9.31 -8.44
N LEU A 76 -1.65 -8.46 -7.72
CA LEU A 76 -1.99 -8.05 -6.36
C LEU A 76 -3.32 -7.29 -6.31
N LEU A 77 -3.54 -6.36 -7.24
CA LEU A 77 -4.77 -5.58 -7.30
C LEU A 77 -5.99 -6.46 -7.63
N ALA A 78 -5.85 -7.39 -8.59
CA ALA A 78 -6.93 -8.32 -8.93
C ALA A 78 -7.28 -9.22 -7.73
N ALA A 79 -6.28 -9.76 -7.04
CA ALA A 79 -6.49 -10.57 -5.84
C ALA A 79 -7.13 -9.79 -4.70
N TYR A 80 -6.75 -8.52 -4.52
CA TYR A 80 -7.37 -7.63 -3.54
C TYR A 80 -8.85 -7.38 -3.89
N ARG A 81 -9.16 -6.97 -5.13
CA ARG A 81 -10.55 -6.70 -5.56
C ARG A 81 -11.45 -7.92 -5.43
N ALA A 82 -10.95 -9.11 -5.78
CA ALA A 82 -11.68 -10.36 -5.59
C ALA A 82 -12.04 -10.64 -4.11
N LYS A 83 -11.20 -10.21 -3.16
CA LYS A 83 -11.48 -10.34 -1.71
C LYS A 83 -12.47 -9.29 -1.19
N VAL A 84 -12.57 -8.14 -1.86
CA VAL A 84 -13.49 -7.06 -1.48
C VAL A 84 -14.91 -7.35 -1.98
N ASP A 85 -15.03 -7.98 -3.15
CA ASP A 85 -16.31 -8.34 -3.78
C ASP A 85 -16.95 -9.62 -3.17
N ALA A 86 -16.18 -10.40 -2.41
CA ALA A 86 -16.61 -11.61 -1.70
C ALA A 86 -17.21 -11.32 -0.31
#